data_AF-A0A159Z9A1-F1
#
_entry.id   AF-A0A159Z9A1-F1
#
_cell.length_a   1.000
_cell.length_b   1.000
_cell.length_c   1.000
_cell.angle_alpha   90.00
_cell.angle_beta   90.00
_cell.angle_gamma   90.00
#
_symmetry.space_group_name_H-M   'P 1'
#
loop_
_entity.id
_entity.type
_entity.pdbx_description
1 polymer ?
#
loop_
_entity_poly.entity_id
_entity_poly.type
_entity_poly.pdbx_seq_one_letter_code
_entity_poly.pdbx_strand_id
1 'polypeptide(L)'
;MSGHRGFMRKLTFRNVMVAGAAMLLAGPLTGYGQNSASADTTVEALPLKRGYYVRSGTPCNRASRADVFSLVTRKGMNLNCTFKKIEKTGATTYRVTQECSSSGAAWGRPDEIETSTDTYEIPNETSYNVTYDGGYQASARYCAQSSMSPEYRSNDISDLIK
;
A
#
# COMPACT_ATOMS: atom_id res chain seq x y z
N MET A 1 20.23 54.23 -26.92
CA MET A 1 18.93 54.64 -26.34
C MET A 1 18.40 53.47 -25.51
N SER A 2 18.02 53.77 -24.27
CA SER A 2 17.25 53.05 -23.23
C SER A 2 17.01 51.53 -23.39
N GLY A 3 17.31 50.67 -22.41
CA GLY A 3 16.63 50.60 -21.10
C GLY A 3 15.40 49.68 -21.23
N HIS A 4 15.13 48.64 -20.44
CA HIS A 4 15.14 48.53 -18.98
C HIS A 4 15.21 47.05 -18.54
N ARG A 5 15.89 46.81 -17.42
CA ARG A 5 15.79 45.59 -16.62
C ARG A 5 14.52 45.66 -15.77
N GLY A 6 13.71 44.60 -15.81
CA GLY A 6 12.55 44.41 -14.93
C GLY A 6 12.88 43.43 -13.81
N PHE A 7 13.35 43.98 -12.70
CA PHE A 7 13.54 43.34 -11.40
C PHE A 7 12.27 43.58 -10.57
N MET A 8 11.73 42.59 -9.85
CA MET A 8 10.88 42.69 -8.64
C MET A 8 10.17 41.34 -8.43
N ARG A 9 9.98 40.76 -7.23
CA ARG A 9 10.05 41.28 -5.86
C ARG A 9 10.40 40.12 -4.92
N LYS A 10 11.45 40.29 -4.10
CA LYS A 10 11.62 39.57 -2.83
C LYS A 10 10.47 39.99 -1.91
N LEU A 11 9.66 39.04 -1.43
CA LEU A 11 8.80 39.29 -0.26
C LEU A 11 9.68 39.20 1.00
N THR A 12 10.01 40.36 1.55
CA THR A 12 10.56 40.50 2.89
C THR A 12 9.38 40.56 3.86
N PHE A 13 9.17 39.50 4.65
CA PHE A 13 8.29 39.58 5.81
C PHE A 13 9.03 40.33 6.92
N ARG A 14 8.57 41.55 7.22
CA ARG A 14 9.00 42.34 8.37
C ARG A 14 8.05 42.09 9.55
N ASN A 15 8.67 41.88 10.70
CA ASN A 15 8.10 41.76 12.04
C ASN A 15 6.98 42.77 12.33
N VAL A 16 5.95 42.28 13.04
CA VAL A 16 5.25 43.06 14.06
C VAL A 16 5.36 42.28 15.37
N MET A 17 6.22 42.76 16.26
CA MET A 17 6.15 42.44 17.68
C MET A 17 4.96 43.18 18.28
N VAL A 18 4.06 42.46 18.93
CA VAL A 18 3.15 43.04 19.94
C VAL A 18 3.58 42.47 21.28
N ALA A 19 4.12 43.35 22.13
CA ALA A 19 4.32 43.09 23.54
C ALA A 19 3.01 43.37 24.29
N GLY A 20 2.48 42.39 24.99
CA GLY A 20 1.36 42.52 25.92
C GLY A 20 1.68 41.70 27.17
N ALA A 21 1.73 42.38 28.32
CA ALA A 21 2.19 41.83 29.59
C ALA A 21 1.07 41.07 30.36
N ALA A 22 1.50 39.97 30.97
CA ALA A 22 1.12 39.39 32.27
C ALA A 22 -0.37 39.16 32.64
N MET A 23 -0.73 37.88 32.82
CA MET A 23 -1.52 37.42 33.97
C MET A 23 -1.17 35.95 34.29
N LEU A 24 -0.75 35.71 35.54
CA LEU A 24 -0.49 34.40 36.13
C LEU A 24 -1.82 33.70 36.45
N LEU A 25 -2.05 32.52 35.89
CA LEU A 25 -2.93 31.50 36.47
C LEU A 25 -2.27 30.13 36.34
N ALA A 26 -1.91 29.55 37.49
CA ALA A 26 -1.50 28.17 37.60
C ALA A 26 -2.72 27.24 37.45
N GLY A 27 -2.62 26.26 36.55
CA GLY A 27 -3.57 25.15 36.42
C GLY A 27 -2.97 24.06 35.54
N PRO A 28 -2.95 22.78 35.96
CA PRO A 28 -2.37 21.71 35.15
C PRO A 28 -3.45 21.20 34.20
N LEU A 29 -3.26 21.38 32.90
CA LEU A 29 -4.10 20.70 31.91
C LEU A 29 -3.25 19.96 30.88
N THR A 30 -3.12 18.66 31.20
CA THR A 30 -3.46 17.57 30.30
C THR A 30 -2.60 17.40 29.06
N GLY A 31 -1.70 16.42 29.16
CA GLY A 31 -1.48 15.41 28.13
C GLY A 31 -1.19 15.92 26.74
N TYR A 32 0.10 16.02 26.41
CA TYR A 32 0.55 15.81 25.03
C TYR A 32 -0.12 14.54 24.53
N GLY A 33 -0.93 14.69 23.47
CA GLY A 33 -1.61 13.59 22.81
C GLY A 33 -0.61 12.47 22.59
N GLN A 34 -0.80 11.38 23.32
CA GLN A 34 -0.16 10.12 22.99
C GLN A 34 -0.63 9.81 21.57
N ASN A 35 0.27 10.02 20.61
CA ASN A 35 0.18 9.37 19.32
C ASN A 35 0.01 7.89 19.66
N SER A 36 -1.23 7.40 19.59
CA SER A 36 -1.54 6.05 19.98
C SER A 36 -0.79 5.18 18.99
N ALA A 37 0.35 4.65 19.43
CA ALA A 37 0.95 3.50 18.79
C ALA A 37 -0.11 2.42 18.86
N SER A 38 -0.90 2.32 17.78
CA SER A 38 -1.93 1.32 17.64
C SER A 38 -1.24 -0.02 17.89
N ALA A 39 -1.68 -0.76 18.91
CA ALA A 39 -1.06 -2.02 19.28
C ALA A 39 -1.15 -2.97 18.09
N ASP A 40 -0.01 -3.28 17.51
CA ASP A 40 0.05 -4.07 16.30
C ASP A 40 -0.35 -5.51 16.61
N THR A 41 -1.48 -5.94 16.06
CA THR A 41 -2.05 -7.27 16.35
C THR A 41 -1.73 -8.21 15.20
N THR A 42 -0.99 -9.29 15.46
CA THR A 42 -0.77 -10.32 14.44
C THR A 42 -2.08 -11.04 14.11
N VAL A 43 -2.37 -11.21 12.83
CA VAL A 43 -3.57 -11.89 12.32
C VAL A 43 -3.19 -12.98 11.32
N GLU A 44 -4.04 -13.98 11.16
CA GLU A 44 -3.77 -15.14 10.30
C GLU A 44 -3.99 -14.85 8.80
N ALA A 45 -4.80 -13.85 8.47
CA ALA A 45 -5.16 -13.54 7.09
C ALA A 45 -5.53 -12.07 6.91
N LEU A 46 -5.29 -11.56 5.71
CA LEU A 46 -5.87 -10.30 5.25
C LEU A 46 -7.38 -10.48 5.04
N PRO A 47 -8.21 -9.47 5.31
CA PRO A 47 -9.66 -9.53 5.10
C PRO A 47 -10.02 -9.32 3.62
N LEU A 48 -9.27 -9.96 2.70
CA LEU A 48 -9.48 -9.88 1.26
C LEU A 48 -10.13 -11.16 0.76
N LYS A 49 -11.05 -11.00 -0.20
CA LYS A 49 -11.55 -12.12 -0.98
C LYS A 49 -10.39 -12.72 -1.78
N ARG A 50 -10.31 -14.05 -1.82
CA ARG A 50 -9.30 -14.77 -2.61
C ARG A 50 -9.68 -14.78 -4.09
N GLY A 51 -8.66 -14.78 -4.95
CA GLY A 51 -8.80 -14.74 -6.40
C GLY A 51 -8.01 -13.57 -7.04
N TYR A 52 -8.39 -13.22 -8.26
CA TYR A 52 -7.65 -12.26 -9.06
C TYR A 52 -7.95 -10.81 -8.67
N TYR A 53 -6.88 -10.03 -8.55
CA TYR A 53 -6.92 -8.58 -8.38
C TYR A 53 -6.26 -7.92 -9.58
N VAL A 54 -6.99 -7.00 -10.19
CA VAL A 54 -6.56 -6.21 -11.35
C VAL A 54 -6.27 -4.80 -10.88
N ARG A 55 -5.24 -4.17 -11.44
CA ARG A 55 -4.92 -2.76 -11.20
C ARG A 55 -6.17 -1.90 -11.37
N SER A 56 -6.45 -1.01 -10.41
CA SER A 56 -7.75 -0.34 -10.31
C SER A 56 -8.21 0.42 -11.57
N GLY A 57 -7.27 0.95 -12.37
CA GLY A 57 -7.55 1.65 -13.62
C GLY A 57 -7.87 0.76 -14.83
N THR A 58 -7.68 -0.55 -14.72
CA THR A 58 -7.88 -1.49 -15.83
C THR A 58 -9.20 -2.26 -15.67
N PRO A 59 -10.09 -2.27 -16.69
CA PRO A 59 -11.30 -3.12 -16.67
C PRO A 59 -10.95 -4.61 -16.61
N CYS A 60 -11.75 -5.42 -15.89
CA CYS A 60 -11.45 -6.85 -15.69
C CYS A 60 -11.33 -7.63 -17.01
N ASN A 61 -12.20 -7.33 -17.97
CA ASN A 61 -12.25 -7.99 -19.28
C ASN A 61 -11.14 -7.56 -20.23
N ARG A 62 -10.37 -6.51 -19.88
CA ARG A 62 -9.24 -6.00 -20.66
C ARG A 62 -7.89 -6.15 -19.94
N ALA A 63 -7.89 -6.79 -18.78
CA ALA A 63 -6.67 -7.03 -18.04
C ALA A 63 -5.75 -7.96 -18.83
N SER A 64 -4.55 -7.49 -19.12
CA SER A 64 -3.45 -8.30 -19.65
C SER A 64 -2.65 -8.93 -18.51
N ARG A 65 -1.62 -9.70 -18.85
CA ARG A 65 -0.62 -10.21 -17.89
C ARG A 65 0.04 -9.14 -17.02
N ALA A 66 0.21 -7.92 -17.53
CA ALA A 66 0.78 -6.82 -16.76
C ALA A 66 -0.23 -6.13 -15.83
N ASP A 67 -1.53 -6.29 -16.10
CA ASP A 67 -2.60 -5.65 -15.34
C ASP A 67 -3.14 -6.52 -14.19
N VAL A 68 -3.02 -7.84 -14.32
CA VAL A 68 -3.29 -8.77 -13.21
C VAL A 68 -2.20 -8.60 -12.18
N PHE A 69 -2.55 -7.85 -11.15
CA PHE A 69 -1.61 -7.35 -10.16
C PHE A 69 -1.35 -8.39 -9.07
N SER A 70 -2.35 -9.22 -8.75
CA SER A 70 -2.21 -10.27 -7.73
C SER A 70 -3.18 -11.43 -7.95
N LEU A 71 -2.77 -12.62 -7.55
CA LEU A 71 -3.65 -13.76 -7.29
C LEU A 71 -3.62 -14.05 -5.79
N VAL A 72 -4.56 -13.45 -5.06
CA VAL A 72 -4.65 -13.57 -3.61
C VAL A 72 -5.10 -14.99 -3.27
N THR A 73 -4.25 -15.71 -2.55
CA THR A 73 -4.50 -17.08 -2.09
C THR A 73 -4.61 -17.11 -0.57
N ARG A 74 -4.80 -18.30 0.01
CA ARG A 74 -4.62 -18.48 1.46
C ARG A 74 -3.18 -18.24 1.91
N LYS A 75 -2.19 -18.52 1.06
CA LYS A 75 -0.78 -18.53 1.43
C LYS A 75 -0.08 -17.21 1.16
N GLY A 76 -0.55 -16.37 0.25
CA GLY A 76 0.15 -15.16 -0.16
C GLY A 76 -0.64 -14.27 -1.12
N MET A 77 -0.10 -13.09 -1.42
CA MET A 77 -0.66 -12.17 -2.42
C MET A 77 -0.50 -12.69 -3.86
N ASN A 78 0.45 -13.60 -4.09
CA ASN A 78 0.75 -14.23 -5.37
C ASN A 78 1.20 -15.68 -5.16
N LEU A 79 1.22 -16.49 -6.23
CA LEU A 79 1.55 -17.93 -6.15
C LEU A 79 2.98 -18.22 -5.71
N ASN A 80 3.90 -17.34 -6.08
CA ASN A 80 5.30 -17.45 -5.72
C ASN A 80 5.61 -16.78 -4.37
N CYS A 81 4.61 -16.21 -3.68
CA CYS A 81 4.79 -15.53 -2.40
C CYS A 81 4.07 -16.27 -1.27
N THR A 82 4.69 -16.28 -0.10
CA THR A 82 4.13 -16.84 1.14
C THR A 82 4.14 -15.79 2.24
N PHE A 83 2.99 -15.53 2.85
CA PHE A 83 2.86 -14.73 4.07
C PHE A 83 3.68 -15.37 5.18
N LYS A 84 4.59 -14.59 5.77
CA LYS A 84 5.35 -14.97 6.96
C LYS A 84 4.79 -14.31 8.21
N LYS A 85 4.28 -13.09 8.07
CA LYS A 85 3.64 -12.34 9.15
C LYS A 85 2.63 -11.35 8.58
N ILE A 86 1.48 -11.22 9.22
CA ILE A 86 0.50 -10.18 8.93
C ILE A 86 0.18 -9.48 10.23
N GLU A 87 0.42 -8.18 10.29
CA GLU A 87 0.21 -7.37 11.47
C GLU A 87 -0.82 -6.29 11.16
N LYS A 88 -1.89 -6.20 11.95
CA LYS A 88 -2.93 -5.17 11.83
C LYS A 88 -2.49 -3.94 12.62
N THR A 89 -2.04 -2.92 11.90
CA THR A 89 -1.46 -1.68 12.43
C THR A 89 -2.48 -0.54 12.53
N GLY A 90 -3.67 -0.68 11.94
CA GLY A 90 -4.75 0.31 12.00
C GLY A 90 -6.12 -0.32 11.76
N ALA A 91 -7.16 0.51 11.62
CA ALA A 91 -8.53 0.03 11.40
C ALA A 91 -8.64 -0.84 10.12
N THR A 92 -7.99 -0.38 9.05
CA THR A 92 -7.93 -0.99 7.71
C THR A 92 -6.49 -1.17 7.21
N THR A 93 -5.49 -0.92 8.05
CA THR A 93 -4.07 -0.94 7.66
C THR A 93 -3.37 -2.17 8.22
N TYR A 94 -2.56 -2.79 7.36
CA TYR A 94 -1.84 -4.02 7.63
C TYR A 94 -0.38 -3.88 7.19
N ARG A 95 0.56 -4.37 8.00
CA ARG A 95 1.94 -4.59 7.59
C ARG A 95 2.14 -6.07 7.34
N VAL A 96 2.63 -6.42 6.15
CA VAL A 96 2.72 -7.80 5.69
C VAL A 96 4.15 -8.11 5.35
N THR A 97 4.73 -9.07 6.06
CA THR A 97 6.00 -9.68 5.71
C THR A 97 5.73 -10.93 4.88
N GLN A 98 6.33 -11.00 3.70
CA GLN A 98 6.18 -12.12 2.78
C GLN A 98 7.53 -12.56 2.24
N GLU A 99 7.62 -13.82 1.87
CA GLU A 99 8.76 -14.41 1.18
C GLU A 99 8.33 -14.83 -0.22
N CYS A 100 8.98 -14.29 -1.23
CA CYS A 100 8.67 -14.55 -2.62
C CYS A 100 9.84 -15.26 -3.30
N SER A 101 9.53 -16.31 -4.05
CA SER A 101 10.50 -16.98 -4.91
C SER A 101 10.49 -16.40 -6.32
N SER A 102 11.66 -16.26 -6.90
CA SER A 102 11.87 -15.93 -8.31
C SER A 102 12.62 -17.10 -8.95
N SER A 103 12.07 -17.67 -10.02
CA SER A 103 12.76 -18.77 -10.69
C SER A 103 13.87 -18.23 -11.60
N GLY A 104 15.10 -18.66 -11.32
CA GLY A 104 16.28 -18.31 -12.11
C GLY A 104 16.52 -19.26 -13.28
N ALA A 105 15.82 -20.40 -13.32
CA ALA A 105 16.11 -21.52 -14.23
C ALA A 105 16.07 -21.12 -15.72
N ALA A 106 15.12 -20.25 -16.11
CA ALA A 106 15.01 -19.73 -17.47
C ALA A 106 16.26 -18.93 -17.92
N TRP A 107 17.07 -18.49 -16.96
CA TRP A 107 18.27 -17.67 -17.17
C TRP A 107 19.55 -18.37 -16.72
N GLY A 108 19.51 -19.67 -16.44
CA GLY A 108 20.66 -20.44 -15.93
C GLY A 108 21.14 -20.00 -14.55
N ARG A 109 20.24 -19.44 -13.73
CA ARG A 109 20.51 -18.97 -12.37
C ARG A 109 19.79 -19.84 -11.34
N PRO A 110 20.30 -19.94 -10.10
CA PRO A 110 19.54 -20.56 -9.02
C PRO A 110 18.25 -19.77 -8.76
N ASP A 111 17.27 -20.44 -8.16
CA ASP A 111 16.09 -19.74 -7.65
C ASP A 111 16.50 -18.80 -6.50
N GLU A 112 15.91 -17.61 -6.49
CA GLU A 112 16.16 -16.59 -5.48
C GLU A 112 14.94 -16.47 -4.58
N ILE A 113 15.20 -16.33 -3.28
CA ILE A 113 14.17 -16.11 -2.27
C ILE A 113 14.39 -14.72 -1.69
N GLU A 114 13.38 -13.87 -1.80
CA GLU A 114 13.38 -12.52 -1.28
C GLU A 114 12.34 -12.38 -0.18
N THR A 115 12.71 -11.75 0.94
CA THR A 115 11.76 -11.35 1.98
C THR A 115 11.51 -9.86 1.88
N SER A 116 10.24 -9.47 1.77
CA SER A 116 9.81 -8.06 1.77
C SER A 116 8.79 -7.79 2.87
N THR A 117 8.68 -6.53 3.29
CA THR A 117 7.62 -6.06 4.17
C THR A 117 6.89 -4.89 3.52
N ASP A 118 5.63 -5.08 3.18
CA ASP A 118 4.81 -4.09 2.49
C ASP A 118 3.65 -3.63 3.40
N THR A 119 3.20 -2.40 3.19
CA THR A 119 2.04 -1.85 3.91
C THR A 119 0.81 -1.87 3.01
N TYR A 120 -0.26 -2.50 3.48
CA TYR A 120 -1.55 -2.61 2.80
C TYR A 120 -2.61 -1.77 3.52
N GLU A 121 -3.35 -0.99 2.77
CA GLU A 121 -4.62 -0.40 3.22
C GLU A 121 -5.76 -1.14 2.52
N ILE A 122 -6.64 -1.76 3.29
CA ILE A 122 -7.73 -2.63 2.83
C ILE A 122 -9.06 -2.03 3.31
N PRO A 123 -9.66 -1.12 2.53
CA PRO A 123 -10.90 -0.44 2.93
C PRO A 123 -12.12 -1.37 2.90
N ASN A 124 -12.06 -2.47 2.14
CA ASN A 124 -13.09 -3.50 2.06
C ASN A 124 -12.49 -4.81 1.52
N GLU A 125 -13.29 -5.88 1.51
CA GLU A 125 -12.83 -7.22 1.10
C GLU A 125 -12.45 -7.38 -0.37
N THR A 126 -12.64 -6.35 -1.21
CA THR A 126 -12.47 -6.44 -2.67
C THR A 126 -11.49 -5.43 -3.23
N SER A 127 -10.76 -4.69 -2.39
CA SER A 127 -9.81 -3.69 -2.86
C SER A 127 -8.71 -3.43 -1.84
N TYR A 128 -7.55 -3.03 -2.33
CA TYR A 128 -6.46 -2.57 -1.50
C TYR A 128 -5.57 -1.54 -2.20
N ASN A 129 -4.91 -0.73 -1.40
CA ASN A 129 -3.71 0.02 -1.76
C ASN A 129 -2.51 -0.67 -1.12
N VAL A 130 -1.39 -0.71 -1.82
CA VAL A 130 -0.11 -1.22 -1.29
C VAL A 130 0.95 -0.16 -1.44
N THR A 131 1.74 0.03 -0.38
CA THR A 131 3.02 0.74 -0.39
C THR A 131 4.11 -0.28 -0.15
N TYR A 132 4.98 -0.46 -1.15
CA TYR A 132 6.11 -1.39 -1.07
C TYR A 132 7.23 -0.79 -0.22
N ASP A 133 8.16 -1.63 0.25
CA ASP A 133 9.33 -1.20 1.04
C ASP A 133 10.14 -0.06 0.37
N GLY A 134 10.21 -0.07 -0.96
CA GLY A 134 10.85 1.00 -1.77
C GLY A 134 10.02 2.28 -1.97
N GLY A 135 8.86 2.40 -1.31
CA GLY A 135 7.97 3.57 -1.38
C GLY A 135 7.08 3.65 -2.62
N TYR A 136 7.21 2.72 -3.57
CA TYR A 136 6.28 2.61 -4.70
C TYR A 136 4.87 2.28 -4.20
N GLN A 137 3.85 2.89 -4.83
CA GLN A 137 2.46 2.68 -4.47
C GLN A 137 1.65 2.15 -5.64
N ALA A 138 0.71 1.26 -5.34
CA ALA A 138 -0.23 0.73 -6.31
C ALA A 138 -1.57 0.43 -5.66
N SER A 139 -2.61 0.28 -6.48
CA SER A 139 -3.94 -0.13 -6.03
C SER A 139 -4.52 -1.18 -6.96
N ALA A 140 -5.29 -2.10 -6.38
CA ALA A 140 -5.95 -3.15 -7.12
C ALA A 140 -7.33 -3.47 -6.55
N ARG A 141 -8.17 -4.06 -7.39
CA ARG A 141 -9.54 -4.47 -7.08
C ARG A 141 -9.81 -5.89 -7.57
N TYR A 142 -10.66 -6.58 -6.82
CA TYR A 142 -11.10 -7.93 -7.15
C TYR A 142 -11.84 -7.96 -8.49
N CYS A 143 -11.56 -8.99 -9.28
CA CYS A 143 -12.32 -9.34 -10.47
C CYS A 143 -12.85 -10.77 -10.33
N ALA A 144 -14.16 -10.94 -10.50
CA ALA A 144 -14.73 -12.27 -10.66
C ALA A 144 -14.05 -12.95 -11.86
N GLN A 145 -13.60 -14.18 -11.70
CA GLN A 145 -12.85 -14.86 -12.76
C GLN A 145 -13.64 -14.96 -14.07
N SER A 146 -14.96 -15.16 -13.99
CA SER A 146 -15.87 -15.18 -15.13
C SER A 146 -15.89 -13.87 -15.94
N SER A 147 -15.55 -12.73 -15.33
CA SER A 147 -15.51 -11.42 -15.99
C SER A 147 -14.13 -11.03 -16.53
N MET A 148 -13.11 -11.87 -16.33
CA MET A 148 -11.77 -11.62 -16.80
C MET A 148 -11.61 -11.88 -18.31
N SER A 149 -10.48 -11.43 -18.87
CA SER A 149 -10.06 -11.78 -20.22
C SER A 149 -9.95 -13.31 -20.39
N PRO A 150 -10.10 -13.85 -21.61
CA PRO A 150 -10.18 -15.30 -21.84
C PRO A 150 -9.05 -16.10 -21.20
N GLU A 151 -7.83 -15.56 -21.20
CA GLU A 151 -6.62 -16.18 -20.65
C GLU A 151 -6.69 -16.44 -19.13
N TYR A 152 -7.47 -15.67 -18.37
CA TYR A 152 -7.67 -15.87 -16.93
C TYR A 152 -8.97 -16.58 -16.62
N ARG A 153 -9.98 -16.35 -17.44
CA ARG A 153 -11.33 -16.90 -17.25
C ARG A 153 -11.34 -18.41 -17.17
N SER A 154 -10.48 -19.08 -17.95
CA SER A 154 -10.44 -20.55 -18.06
C SER A 154 -9.44 -21.23 -17.13
N ASN A 155 -8.62 -20.49 -16.37
CA ASN A 155 -7.63 -21.11 -15.49
C ASN A 155 -8.30 -21.83 -14.32
N ASP A 156 -7.88 -23.04 -13.98
CA ASP A 156 -8.33 -23.63 -12.72
C ASP A 156 -7.50 -23.04 -11.57
N ILE A 157 -8.14 -22.25 -10.71
CA ILE A 157 -7.54 -21.71 -9.48
C ILE A 157 -8.22 -22.24 -8.23
N SER A 158 -9.11 -23.22 -8.35
CA SER A 158 -9.98 -23.66 -7.25
C SER A 158 -9.16 -24.14 -6.04
N ASP A 159 -8.09 -24.89 -6.25
CA ASP A 159 -7.20 -25.36 -5.19
C ASP A 159 -6.39 -24.25 -4.51
N LEU A 160 -6.25 -23.09 -5.16
CA LEU A 160 -5.46 -21.96 -4.67
C LEU A 160 -6.29 -21.03 -3.76
N ILE A 161 -7.62 -21.05 -3.92
CA ILE A 161 -8.53 -20.10 -3.25
C ILE A 161 -9.43 -20.74 -2.17
N LYS A 162 -9.36 -22.07 -1.97
CA LYS A 162 -10.07 -22.80 -0.90
C LYS A 162 -9.62 -22.40 0.52
#